data_AF-A0AAN9BLJ1-F1
#
_entry.id   AF-A0AAN9BLJ1-F1
#
_cell.length_a   1.000
_cell.length_b   1.000
_cell.length_c   1.000
_cell.angle_alpha   90.00
_cell.angle_beta   90.00
_cell.angle_gamma   90.00
#
_symmetry.space_group_name_H-M   'P 1'
#
loop_
_entity.id
_entity.type
_entity.pdbx_description
1 polymer ?
#
loop_
_entity_poly.entity_id
_entity_poly.type
_entity_poly.pdbx_seq_one_letter_code
_entity_poly.pdbx_strand_id
1 'polypeptide(L)' 'MATKLKLVPSPLCPCGKNQTAEHILQACPYHSALRNTIWPEETALQKKLYGPKEDLERTARFALQSGLTI' A
#
# COMPACT_ATOMS: atom_id res chain seq x y z
N MET A 1 -22.02 -31.85 -3.75
CA MET A 1 -21.47 -31.40 -2.46
C MET A 1 -20.39 -30.36 -2.78
N ALA A 2 -20.69 -29.07 -2.70
CA ALA A 2 -19.75 -28.02 -3.09
C ALA A 2 -18.97 -27.54 -1.86
N THR A 3 -17.65 -27.75 -1.86
CA THR A 3 -16.74 -27.27 -0.82
C THR A 3 -16.72 -25.74 -0.82
N LYS A 4 -17.36 -25.18 0.20
CA LYS A 4 -17.42 -23.76 0.51
C LYS A 4 -16.02 -23.27 0.90
N LEU A 5 -15.25 -22.89 -0.13
CA LEU A 5 -13.97 -22.18 0.01
C LEU A 5 -14.24 -20.93 0.87
N LYS A 6 -13.77 -20.94 2.11
CA LYS A 6 -13.73 -19.74 2.95
C LYS A 6 -12.68 -18.84 2.34
N LEU A 7 -13.09 -18.03 1.35
CA LEU A 7 -12.35 -16.86 0.92
C LEU A 7 -12.11 -16.05 2.20
N VAL A 8 -10.89 -16.13 2.74
CA VAL A 8 -10.43 -15.17 3.73
C VAL A 8 -10.66 -13.82 3.05
N PRO A 9 -11.48 -12.92 3.63
CA PRO A 9 -11.70 -11.63 3.02
C PRO A 9 -10.31 -11.02 2.82
N SER A 10 -9.97 -10.70 1.58
CA SER A 10 -8.74 -9.96 1.29
C SER A 10 -8.68 -8.81 2.28
N PRO A 11 -7.53 -8.55 2.92
CA PRO A 11 -7.42 -7.47 3.88
C PRO A 11 -8.01 -6.22 3.21
N LEU A 12 -9.10 -5.73 3.79
CA LEU A 12 -9.75 -4.53 3.33
C LEU A 12 -9.02 -3.40 4.04
N CYS A 13 -8.54 -2.43 3.26
CA CYS A 13 -8.06 -1.19 3.83
C CYS A 13 -9.18 -0.59 4.69
N PRO A 14 -8.87 0.08 5.81
CA PRO A 14 -9.88 0.77 6.63
C PRO A 14 -10.70 1.80 5.84
N CYS A 15 -10.21 2.20 4.67
CA CYS A 15 -10.88 3.04 3.69
C CYS A 15 -11.94 2.32 2.81
N GLY A 16 -12.17 1.02 3.00
CA GLY A 16 -13.22 0.24 2.32
C GLY A 16 -12.86 -0.33 0.95
N LYS A 17 -11.61 -0.16 0.48
CA LYS A 17 -11.10 -0.80 -0.75
C LYS A 17 -10.17 -1.97 -0.44
N ASN A 18 -9.91 -2.82 -1.43
CA ASN A 18 -8.89 -3.86 -1.30
C ASN A 18 -7.54 -3.24 -0.92
N GLN A 19 -6.87 -3.84 0.05
CA GLN A 19 -5.52 -3.49 0.46
C GLN A 19 -4.49 -3.99 -0.56
N THR A 20 -4.54 -3.47 -1.79
CA THR A 20 -3.50 -3.72 -2.80
C THR A 20 -2.38 -2.70 -2.65
N ALA A 21 -1.15 -3.11 -3.00
CA ALA A 21 -0.01 -2.20 -2.99
C ALA A 21 -0.27 -0.94 -3.84
N GLU A 22 -0.91 -1.10 -5.00
CA GLU A 22 -1.34 0.01 -5.84
C GLU A 22 -2.30 0.95 -5.10
N HIS A 23 -3.36 0.41 -4.50
CA HIS A 23 -4.30 1.22 -3.76
C HIS A 23 -3.60 1.99 -2.64
N ILE A 24 -2.83 1.32 -1.80
CA ILE A 24 -2.20 1.91 -0.62
C ILE A 24 -1.14 2.96 -1.00
N LEU A 25 -0.33 2.69 -2.02
CA LEU A 25 0.78 3.54 -2.45
C LEU A 25 0.38 4.66 -3.42
N GLN A 26 -0.78 4.57 -4.09
CA GLN A 26 -1.21 5.54 -5.12
C GLN A 26 -2.61 6.14 -4.92
N ALA A 27 -3.58 5.44 -4.33
CA ALA A 27 -4.97 5.90 -4.31
C ALA A 27 -5.62 5.98 -2.91
N CYS A 28 -4.97 5.45 -1.88
CA CYS A 28 -5.55 5.35 -0.55
C CYS A 28 -5.69 6.74 0.10
N PRO A 29 -6.92 7.21 0.40
CA PRO A 29 -7.14 8.50 1.02
C PRO A 29 -6.70 8.50 2.49
N TYR A 30 -6.76 7.36 3.16
CA TYR A 30 -6.36 7.21 4.56
C TYR A 30 -4.86 7.46 4.77
N HIS A 31 -4.03 7.03 3.82
CA HIS A 31 -2.58 7.25 3.86
C HIS A 31 -2.10 8.44 3.03
N SER A 32 -3.01 9.31 2.57
CA SER A 32 -2.67 10.46 1.71
C SER A 32 -1.68 11.42 2.39
N ALA A 33 -1.90 11.73 3.68
CA ALA A 33 -1.00 12.59 4.45
C ALA A 33 0.40 11.96 4.59
N LEU A 34 0.46 10.70 5.03
CA LEU A 34 1.71 9.96 5.17
C LEU A 34 2.48 9.85 3.84
N ARG A 35 1.73 9.65 2.75
CA ARG A 35 2.30 9.56 1.41
C ARG A 35 2.92 10.88 0.97
N ASN A 36 2.27 12.01 1.22
CA ASN A 36 2.85 13.33 0.90
C ASN A 36 4.10 13.62 1.75
N THR A 37 4.14 13.16 3.00
CA THR A 37 5.33 13.29 3.85
C THR A 37 6.52 12.49 3.31
N ILE A 38 6.28 11.29 2.78
CA ILE A 38 7.34 10.37 2.32
C ILE A 38 7.71 10.61 0.86
N TRP A 39 6.73 10.91 0.02
CA TRP A 39 6.87 11.27 -1.39
C TRP A 39 6.24 12.65 -1.62
N PRO A 40 7.01 13.73 -1.43
CA PRO A 40 6.54 15.08 -1.74
C PRO A 40 6.38 15.30 -3.25
N GLU A 41 7.09 14.52 -4.08
CA GLU A 41 6.97 14.53 -5.53
C GLU A 41 6.13 13.35 -6.03
N GLU A 42 5.42 13.58 -7.13
CA GLU A 42 4.58 12.55 -7.76
C GLU A 42 5.44 11.38 -8.24
N THR A 43 5.45 10.33 -7.42
CA THR A 43 6.29 9.14 -7.65
C THR A 43 5.42 8.01 -8.17
N ALA A 44 5.76 7.47 -9.34
CA ALA A 44 5.04 6.35 -9.96
C ALA A 44 5.09 5.08 -9.10
N LEU A 45 4.06 4.23 -9.18
CA LEU A 45 3.98 2.97 -8.42
C LEU A 45 5.18 2.06 -8.69
N GLN A 46 5.59 1.93 -9.95
CA GLN A 46 6.74 1.10 -10.31
C GLN A 46 8.02 1.57 -9.59
N LYS A 47 8.23 2.88 -9.44
CA LYS A 47 9.41 3.41 -8.76
C LYS A 47 9.33 3.16 -7.24
N LYS A 48 8.13 3.17 -6.66
CA LYS A 48 7.93 2.79 -5.25
C LYS A 48 8.17 1.30 -4.99
N LEU A 49 7.82 0.43 -5.93
CA LEU A 49 7.92 -1.03 -5.76
C LEU A 49 9.23 -1.65 -6.27
N TYR A 50 9.81 -1.07 -7.33
CA TYR A 50 10.96 -1.62 -8.06
C TYR A 50 12.01 -0.55 -8.37
N GLY A 51 11.89 0.63 -7.77
CA GLY A 51 12.84 1.71 -7.99
C GLY A 51 14.19 1.47 -7.30
N PRO A 52 15.06 2.49 -7.31
CA PRO A 52 16.35 2.42 -6.63
C PRO A 52 16.15 2.27 -5.12
N LYS A 53 17.23 1.89 -4.42
CA LYS A 53 17.23 1.67 -2.96
C LYS A 53 16.57 2.80 -2.16
N GLU A 54 16.76 4.05 -2.58
CA GLU A 54 16.21 5.22 -1.89
C GLU A 54 14.69 5.26 -1.94
N ASP A 55 14.09 4.87 -3.07
CA ASP A 55 12.64 4.77 -3.20
C ASP A 55 12.08 3.55 -2.47
N LEU A 56 12.81 2.43 -2.47
CA LEU A 56 12.44 1.24 -1.68
C LEU A 56 12.51 1.52 -0.17
N GLU A 57 13.51 2.26 0.29
CA GLU A 57 13.62 2.70 1.70
C GLU A 57 12.44 3.60 2.10
N ARG A 58 12.01 4.51 1.21
CA ARG A 58 10.79 5.32 1.41
C ARG A 58 9.55 4.44 1.49
N THR A 59 9.41 3.45 0.59
CA THR A 59 8.29 2.50 0.62
C THR A 59 8.29 1.66 1.89
N ALA A 60 9.47 1.21 2.36
CA ALA A 60 9.61 0.48 3.60
C ALA A 60 9.24 1.33 4.82
N ARG A 61 9.70 2.60 4.88
CA ARG A 61 9.28 3.56 5.90
C ARG A 61 7.78 3.77 5.90
N PHE A 62 7.19 3.91 4.72
CA PHE A 62 5.75 4.03 4.58
C PHE A 62 5.05 2.80 5.12
N ALA A 63 5.47 1.58 4.75
CA ALA A 63 4.89 0.33 5.23
C ALA A 63 4.96 0.19 6.76
N LEU A 64 6.09 0.57 7.36
CA LEU A 64 6.27 0.58 8.82
C LEU A 64 5.32 1.57 9.50
N GLN A 65 5.17 2.79 8.96
CA GLN A 65 4.30 3.82 9.55
C GLN A 65 2.81 3.58 9.28
N SER A 66 2.46 2.97 8.15
CA SER A 66 1.09 2.60 7.82
C SER A 66 0.63 1.33 8.53
N GLY A 67 1.54 0.58 9.17
CA GLY A 67 1.25 -0.70 9.81
C GLY A 67 0.93 -1.80 8.79
N LEU A 68 1.41 -1.65 7.55
CA LEU A 68 1.21 -2.66 6.52
C LEU A 68 2.17 -3.82 6.76
N THR A 69 1.58 -4.98 7.02
CA THR A 69 2.29 -6.24 6.92
C THR A 69 2.40 -6.61 5.44
N ILE A 70 3.55 -6.26 4.84
CA ILE A 70 3.97 -6.72 3.51
C ILE A 70 4.52 -8.15 3.57
#